data_AF-A0A101WTA4-F1
#
_entry.id   AF-A0A101WTA4-F1
#
_cell.length_a   1.000
_cell.length_b   1.000
_cell.length_c   1.000
_cell.angle_alpha   90.00
_cell.angle_beta   90.00
_cell.angle_gamma   90.00
#
_symmetry.space_group_name_H-M   'P 1'
#
loop_
_entity.id
_entity.type
_entity.pdbx_description
1 polymer ?
#
loop_
_entity_poly.entity_id
_entity_poly.type
_entity_poly.pdbx_seq_one_letter_code
_entity_poly.pdbx_strand_id
1 'polypeptide(L)'
;MAKHEFGIFETEPEPGKRYDEYSPEKYDCIAIHDDYIEPLLGELNVLETYIHTISCLGNGLVYYGITLIPPSSLPEFKKIIDSTGMKELQVLSEKIDEAM
;
A
#
# COMPACT_ATOMS: atom_id res chain seq x y z
N MET A 1 -3.65 10.83 15.60
CA MET A 1 -4.34 10.61 14.32
C MET A 1 -3.79 9.33 13.69
N ALA A 2 -4.62 8.64 12.91
CA ALA A 2 -4.24 7.38 12.29
C ALA A 2 -3.18 7.60 11.21
N LYS A 3 -2.42 6.54 10.91
CA LYS A 3 -1.42 6.54 9.84
C LYS A 3 -1.55 5.25 9.05
N HIS A 4 -1.28 5.35 7.75
CA HIS A 4 -1.03 4.20 6.89
C HIS A 4 0.47 4.02 6.74
N GLU A 5 0.94 2.79 6.94
CA GLU A 5 2.34 2.42 6.79
C GLU A 5 2.53 1.64 5.48
N PHE A 6 3.50 2.05 4.66
CA PHE A 6 3.80 1.44 3.37
C PHE A 6 5.26 0.96 3.37
N GLY A 7 5.45 -0.32 3.05
CA GLY A 7 6.76 -0.96 2.97
C GLY A 7 6.86 -1.85 1.73
N ILE A 8 8.08 -2.28 1.41
CA ILE A 8 8.37 -3.13 0.26
C ILE A 8 8.81 -4.50 0.78
N PHE A 9 8.30 -5.56 0.15
CA PHE A 9 8.76 -6.91 0.43
C PHE A 9 10.18 -7.11 -0.12
N GLU A 10 11.13 -7.52 0.74
CA GLU A 10 12.48 -7.90 0.29
C GLU A 10 12.49 -9.16 -0.59
N THR A 11 11.53 -10.05 -0.35
CA THR A 11 11.37 -11.32 -1.08
C THR A 11 9.91 -11.55 -1.42
N GLU A 12 9.64 -12.26 -2.51
CA GLU A 12 8.28 -12.60 -2.91
C GLU A 12 7.48 -13.23 -1.76
N PRO A 13 6.21 -12.82 -1.56
CA PRO A 13 5.37 -13.39 -0.54
C PRO A 13 5.03 -14.86 -0.84
N GLU A 14 4.99 -15.69 0.20
CA GLU A 14 4.76 -17.12 0.09
C GLU A 14 3.26 -17.44 -0.04
N PRO A 15 2.84 -18.33 -0.97
CA PRO A 15 1.46 -18.79 -1.06
C PRO A 15 0.97 -19.40 0.25
N GLY A 16 -0.24 -19.03 0.69
CA GLY A 16 -0.83 -19.52 1.93
C GLY A 16 -0.26 -18.93 3.22
N LYS A 17 0.83 -18.14 3.14
CA LYS A 17 1.34 -17.38 4.29
C LYS A 17 0.49 -16.15 4.52
N ARG A 18 0.23 -15.86 5.80
CA ARG A 18 -0.52 -14.69 6.24
C ARG A 18 0.42 -13.65 6.86
N TYR A 19 0.18 -12.40 6.52
CA TYR A 19 0.99 -11.23 6.84
C TYR A 19 0.16 -10.24 7.66
N ASP A 20 -0.26 -10.65 8.86
CA ASP A 20 -1.02 -9.83 9.81
C ASP A 20 -0.33 -9.68 11.16
N GLU A 21 0.91 -10.19 11.26
CA GLU A 21 1.77 -9.98 12.42
C GLU A 21 2.36 -8.56 12.38
N TYR A 22 2.23 -7.84 13.49
CA TYR A 22 2.80 -6.50 13.64
C TYR A 22 4.33 -6.59 13.77
N SER A 23 5.04 -6.35 12.67
CA SER A 23 6.50 -6.38 12.57
C SER A 23 7.03 -5.09 11.92
N PRO A 24 7.02 -3.95 12.63
CA PRO A 24 7.30 -2.63 12.05
C PRO A 24 8.73 -2.49 11.51
N GLU A 25 9.70 -3.22 12.06
CA GLU A 25 11.10 -3.18 11.62
C GLU A 25 11.37 -3.99 10.34
N LYS A 26 10.39 -4.76 9.85
CA LYS A 26 10.62 -5.81 8.84
C LYS A 26 10.56 -5.33 7.38
N TYR A 27 9.93 -4.19 7.12
CA TYR A 27 9.62 -3.76 5.75
C TYR A 27 10.06 -2.32 5.44
N ASP A 28 10.89 -1.72 6.32
CA ASP A 28 11.37 -0.33 6.21
C ASP A 28 10.24 0.64 5.82
N CYS A 29 9.17 0.62 6.61
CA CYS A 29 7.94 1.32 6.29
C CYS A 29 8.09 2.84 6.41
N ILE A 30 7.53 3.55 5.43
CA ILE A 30 7.20 4.97 5.58
C ILE A 30 5.79 5.10 6.16
N ALA A 31 5.54 6.15 6.92
CA ALA A 31 4.23 6.41 7.53
C ALA A 31 3.60 7.67 6.93
N ILE A 32 2.43 7.52 6.31
CA ILE A 32 1.61 8.61 5.76
C ILE A 32 0.43 8.87 6.69
N HIS A 33 0.13 10.14 6.90
CA HIS A 33 -1.02 10.54 7.70
C HIS A 33 -2.32 10.19 6.98
N ASP A 34 -3.26 9.61 7.71
CA ASP A 34 -4.53 9.11 7.15
C ASP A 34 -5.38 10.22 6.49
N ASP A 35 -5.35 11.45 6.99
CA ASP A 35 -5.97 12.62 6.36
C ASP A 35 -5.63 12.81 4.87
N TYR A 36 -4.49 12.28 4.39
CA TYR A 36 -4.10 12.34 2.97
C TYR A 36 -4.52 11.09 2.17
N ILE A 37 -4.81 9.98 2.85
CA ILE A 37 -5.19 8.70 2.23
C ILE A 37 -6.71 8.51 2.22
N GLU A 38 -7.39 8.85 3.31
CA GLU A 38 -8.85 8.74 3.46
C GLU A 38 -9.61 9.36 2.26
N PRO A 39 -9.28 10.57 1.77
CA PRO A 39 -9.97 11.16 0.63
C PRO A 39 -9.81 10.38 -0.68
N LEU A 40 -8.75 9.58 -0.79
CA LEU A 40 -8.39 8.83 -2.01
C LEU A 40 -8.98 7.41 -2.03
N LEU A 41 -9.59 6.93 -0.94
CA LEU A 41 -10.07 5.55 -0.84
C LEU A 41 -11.02 5.14 -1.97
N GLY A 42 -11.84 6.07 -2.46
CA GLY A 42 -12.73 5.83 -3.60
C GLY A 42 -11.98 5.56 -4.91
N GLU A 43 -10.91 6.31 -5.17
CA GLU A 43 -10.06 6.16 -6.36
C GLU A 43 -9.18 4.92 -6.24
N LEU A 44 -8.62 4.68 -5.05
CA LEU A 44 -7.75 3.54 -4.77
C LEU A 44 -8.48 2.19 -4.86
N ASN A 45 -9.81 2.16 -4.79
CA ASN A 45 -10.60 0.94 -4.87
C ASN A 45 -10.53 0.24 -6.26
N VAL A 46 -9.93 0.88 -7.27
CA VAL A 46 -9.67 0.24 -8.58
C VAL A 46 -8.44 -0.67 -8.57
N LEU A 47 -7.59 -0.57 -7.54
CA LEU A 47 -6.36 -1.34 -7.46
C LEU A 47 -6.69 -2.79 -7.10
N GLU A 48 -6.30 -3.73 -7.95
CA GLU A 48 -6.32 -5.15 -7.59
C GLU A 48 -5.27 -5.41 -6.52
N THR A 49 -5.68 -5.92 -5.36
CA THR A 49 -4.79 -6.14 -4.21
C THR A 49 -5.06 -7.50 -3.57
N TYR A 50 -4.34 -7.80 -2.50
CA TYR A 50 -4.61 -8.96 -1.67
C TYR A 50 -4.74 -8.57 -0.20
N ILE A 51 -5.58 -9.27 0.54
CA ILE A 51 -5.86 -8.97 1.96
C ILE A 51 -5.17 -10.01 2.84
N HIS A 52 -4.16 -9.58 3.59
CA HIS A 52 -3.32 -10.39 4.48
C HIS A 52 -2.54 -11.56 3.85
N THR A 53 -2.92 -12.08 2.68
CA THR A 53 -2.27 -13.21 2.02
C THR A 53 -2.53 -13.14 0.53
N ILE A 54 -1.57 -13.57 -0.31
CA ILE A 54 -1.73 -13.59 -1.77
C ILE A 54 -2.81 -14.56 -2.27
N SER A 55 -3.34 -15.40 -1.38
CA SER A 55 -4.47 -16.30 -1.70
C SER A 55 -5.84 -15.64 -1.50
N CYS A 56 -5.90 -14.39 -1.01
CA CYS A 56 -7.14 -13.66 -0.77
C CYS A 56 -7.15 -12.37 -1.58
N LEU A 57 -7.85 -12.38 -2.71
CA LEU A 57 -8.04 -11.19 -3.55
C LEU A 57 -8.80 -10.11 -2.79
N GLY A 58 -8.42 -8.86 -3.04
CA GLY A 58 -9.04 -7.66 -2.54
C GLY A 58 -9.00 -6.55 -3.58
N ASN A 59 -9.59 -5.41 -3.22
CA ASN A 59 -9.50 -4.18 -4.00
C ASN A 59 -9.17 -3.01 -3.09
N GLY A 60 -8.28 -2.13 -3.55
CA GLY A 60 -7.82 -0.97 -2.82
C GLY A 60 -7.13 -1.30 -1.49
N LEU A 61 -7.18 -0.33 -0.58
CA LEU A 61 -6.57 -0.41 0.74
C LEU A 61 -7.61 -0.83 1.78
N VAL A 62 -7.25 -1.79 2.63
CA VAL A 62 -8.07 -2.10 3.81
C VAL A 62 -7.76 -1.13 4.94
N TYR A 63 -8.81 -0.62 5.57
CA TYR A 63 -8.67 0.32 6.69
C TYR A 63 -8.30 -0.39 8.01
N TYR A 64 -8.57 -1.69 8.08
CA TYR A 64 -8.20 -2.54 9.20
C TYR A 64 -7.48 -3.77 8.65
N GLY A 65 -6.17 -3.87 8.90
CA GLY A 65 -5.36 -5.00 8.49
C GLY A 65 -4.22 -4.63 7.56
N ILE A 66 -3.83 -5.59 6.71
CA ILE A 66 -2.69 -5.47 5.79
C ILE A 66 -3.18 -5.70 4.37
N THR A 67 -2.89 -4.73 3.50
CA THR A 67 -3.03 -4.85 2.05
C THR A 67 -1.68 -5.22 1.45
N LEU A 68 -1.65 -6.24 0.60
CA LEU A 68 -0.51 -6.55 -0.25
C LEU A 68 -0.83 -6.02 -1.65
N ILE A 69 0.03 -5.12 -2.15
CA ILE A 69 -0.14 -4.48 -3.46
C ILE A 69 0.80 -5.19 -4.44
N PRO A 70 0.30 -5.85 -5.49
CA PRO A 70 1.17 -6.50 -6.47
C PRO A 70 1.84 -5.46 -7.40
N PRO A 71 3.00 -5.79 -8.01
CA PRO A 71 3.67 -4.92 -8.97
C PRO A 71 2.79 -4.43 -10.12
N SER A 72 1.82 -5.26 -10.55
CA SER A 72 0.85 -4.91 -11.60
C SER A 72 -0.04 -3.72 -11.27
N SER A 73 -0.27 -3.45 -9.98
CA SER A 73 -1.13 -2.36 -9.51
C SER A 73 -0.36 -1.07 -9.20
N LEU A 74 0.99 -1.13 -9.13
CA LEU A 74 1.82 0.03 -8.81
C LEU A 74 1.70 1.20 -9.81
N PRO A 75 1.63 0.98 -11.14
CA PRO A 75 1.48 2.10 -12.08
C PRO A 75 0.20 2.92 -11.86
N GLU A 76 -0.93 2.25 -11.63
CA GLU A 76 -2.20 2.95 -11.36
C GLU A 76 -2.19 3.56 -9.95
N PHE A 77 -1.59 2.88 -8.97
CA PHE A 77 -1.45 3.42 -7.62
C PHE A 77 -0.65 4.73 -7.63
N LYS A 78 0.52 4.73 -8.28
CA LYS A 78 1.36 5.93 -8.44
C LYS A 78 0.62 7.04 -9.15
N LYS A 79 -0.10 6.74 -10.23
CA LYS A 79 -0.89 7.72 -10.98
C LYS A 79 -1.93 8.42 -10.10
N ILE A 80 -2.64 7.68 -9.26
CA ILE A 80 -3.62 8.25 -8.31
C ILE A 80 -2.88 9.17 -7.32
N ILE A 81 -1.79 8.71 -6.72
CA ILE A 81 -1.00 9.49 -5.76
C ILE A 81 -0.45 10.78 -6.38
N ASP A 82 0.16 10.69 -7.56
CA ASP A 82 0.76 11.84 -8.26
C ASP A 82 -0.30 12.84 -8.72
N SER A 83 -1.52 12.39 -9.07
CA SER A 83 -2.60 13.27 -9.49
C SER A 83 -3.06 14.27 -8.42
N THR A 84 -2.80 13.96 -7.15
CA THR A 84 -3.14 14.85 -6.03
C THR A 84 -2.31 16.13 -5.99
N GLY A 85 -1.08 16.08 -6.50
CA GLY A 85 -0.09 17.17 -6.39
C GLY A 85 0.31 17.51 -4.94
N MET A 86 -0.03 16.67 -3.95
CA MET A 86 0.27 16.91 -2.54
C MET A 86 1.72 16.57 -2.22
N LYS A 87 2.42 17.46 -1.52
CA LYS A 87 3.83 17.26 -1.15
C LYS A 87 3.97 16.14 -0.12
N GLU A 88 2.98 15.97 0.75
CA GLU A 88 2.94 14.97 1.80
C GLU A 88 2.86 13.55 1.27
N LEU A 89 2.37 13.38 0.04
CA LEU A 89 2.31 12.10 -0.66
C LEU A 89 3.53 11.86 -1.56
N GLN A 90 4.43 12.83 -1.71
CA GLN A 90 5.62 12.67 -2.57
C GLN A 90 6.52 11.51 -2.12
N VAL A 91 6.72 11.36 -0.80
CA VAL A 91 7.50 10.25 -0.27
C VAL A 91 6.87 8.88 -0.55
N LEU A 92 5.53 8.81 -0.61
CA LEU A 92 4.82 7.60 -1.01
C LEU A 92 5.01 7.33 -2.51
N SER A 93 4.93 8.37 -3.33
CA SER A 93 5.20 8.25 -4.77
C SER A 93 6.61 7.72 -5.05
N GLU A 94 7.62 8.23 -4.36
CA GLU A 94 9.02 7.76 -4.45
C GLU A 94 9.15 6.31 -3.97
N LYS A 95 8.44 5.92 -2.91
CA LYS A 95 8.42 4.53 -2.42
C LYS A 95 7.76 3.58 -3.42
N ILE A 96 6.75 4.04 -4.16
CA ILE A 96 6.14 3.24 -5.22
C ILE A 96 7.13 3.08 -6.39
N ASP A 97 7.85 4.12 -6.77
CA ASP A 97 8.90 4.04 -7.81
C ASP A 97 10.02 3.06 -7.43
N GLU A 98 10.41 2.98 -6.15
CA GLU A 98 11.37 1.98 -5.65
C GLU A 98 10.87 0.54 -5.80
N ALA A 99 9.55 0.33 -5.75
CA ALA A 99 8.91 -0.98 -5.80
C ALA A 99 8.58 -1.48 -7.22
N MET A 100 8.72 -0.63 -8.24
CA MET A 100 8.43 -0.93 -9.66
C MET A 100 9.59 -1.66 -10.35
#